data_AF-A0A075H127-F1
#
_entry.id   AF-A0A075H127-F1
#
_cell.length_a   1.000
_cell.length_b   1.000
_cell.length_c   1.000
_cell.angle_alpha   90.00
_cell.angle_beta   90.00
_cell.angle_gamma   90.00
#
_symmetry.space_group_name_H-M   'P 1'
#
loop_
_entity.id
_entity.type
_entity.pdbx_description
1 polymer ?
#
loop_
_entity_poly.entity_id
_entity_poly.type
_entity_poly.pdbx_seq_one_letter_code
_entity_poly.pdbx_strand_id
1 'polypeptide(L)'
;MEHLARIPQDRIAVLIGKGGETRRMLEEACGASLDIDSKSGDVMADWEEDGVDPVIRMKMPDVIVAIGRGLAPKRAVQLIQDEVFLRMYDIREWVGRQPNQTRRMRSRLIGRNGRIRSLIEEISRCEMAIYGSSVLVIGDEDGLDLAAPAIEGILRGSEHSTVLHGLEQDRKRQRLRSRRLESHEERRSEEGSTFETLVPGLAEARRRRERRYRGSQVDPDDEEQVSGMLELGDDEEVVYEEE
;
A
#
# COMPACT_ATOMS: atom_id res chain seq x y z
N MET A 1 -1.63 -35.02 -3.71
CA MET A 1 -1.07 -34.39 -4.93
C MET A 1 -2.06 -33.49 -5.66
N GLU A 2 -1.82 -32.19 -5.60
CA GLU A 2 -2.54 -31.15 -6.32
C GLU A 2 -1.68 -30.60 -7.46
N HIS A 3 -2.29 -30.31 -8.60
CA HIS A 3 -1.58 -29.72 -9.74
C HIS A 3 -1.41 -28.21 -9.55
N LEU A 4 -0.16 -27.73 -9.52
CA LEU A 4 0.14 -26.31 -9.38
C LEU A 4 0.13 -25.59 -10.73
N ALA A 5 1.04 -25.97 -11.61
CA ALA A 5 1.24 -25.30 -12.89
C ALA A 5 2.06 -26.17 -13.85
N ARG A 6 1.98 -25.81 -15.13
CA ARG A 6 2.83 -26.37 -16.17
C ARG A 6 3.87 -25.36 -16.62
N ILE A 7 5.14 -25.76 -16.65
CA ILE A 7 6.27 -24.91 -17.02
C ILE A 7 6.89 -25.32 -18.38
N PRO A 8 7.51 -24.37 -19.11
CA PRO A 8 8.27 -24.69 -20.32
C PRO A 8 9.42 -25.68 -20.05
N GLN A 9 9.68 -26.58 -20.99
CA GLN A 9 10.69 -27.63 -20.84
C GLN A 9 12.11 -27.10 -20.58
N ASP A 10 12.48 -25.98 -21.21
CA ASP A 10 13.77 -25.31 -21.00
C ASP A 10 13.94 -24.71 -19.61
N ARG A 11 12.86 -24.61 -18.82
CA ARG A 11 12.85 -24.04 -17.47
C ARG A 11 12.76 -25.07 -16.35
N ILE A 12 12.50 -26.35 -16.68
CA ILE A 12 12.46 -27.45 -15.71
C ILE A 12 13.77 -27.54 -14.91
N ALA A 13 14.91 -27.45 -15.61
CA ALA A 13 16.23 -27.51 -14.96
C ALA A 13 16.45 -26.37 -13.96
N VAL A 14 15.84 -25.19 -14.18
CA VAL A 14 15.95 -24.04 -13.28
C VAL A 14 15.10 -24.24 -12.04
N LEU A 15 13.91 -24.82 -12.19
CA LEU A 15 13.01 -25.15 -11.09
C LEU A 15 13.60 -26.24 -10.18
N ILE A 16 14.29 -27.23 -10.74
CA ILE A 16 15.00 -28.27 -9.96
C ILE A 16 16.27 -27.68 -9.34
N GLY A 17 17.06 -26.93 -10.11
CA GLY A 17 18.35 -26.39 -9.67
C GLY A 17 19.47 -27.44 -9.67
N LYS A 18 20.71 -26.99 -9.38
CA LYS A 18 21.87 -27.89 -9.33
C LYS A 18 21.71 -28.86 -8.16
N GLY A 19 21.63 -30.16 -8.44
CA GLY A 19 21.46 -31.19 -7.41
C GLY A 19 20.15 -31.07 -6.61
N GLY A 20 19.13 -30.38 -7.14
CA GLY A 20 17.86 -30.17 -6.44
C GLY A 20 17.83 -28.98 -5.47
N GLU A 21 18.85 -28.12 -5.47
CA GLU A 21 18.92 -26.96 -4.55
C GLU A 21 17.68 -26.06 -4.61
N THR A 22 17.23 -25.70 -5.83
CA THR A 22 16.06 -24.84 -6.00
C THR A 22 14.79 -25.53 -5.54
N ARG A 23 14.64 -26.81 -5.88
CA ARG A 23 13.48 -27.60 -5.45
C ARG A 23 13.37 -27.61 -3.91
N ARG A 24 14.47 -27.91 -3.21
CA ARG A 24 14.50 -27.93 -1.74
C ARG A 24 14.14 -26.57 -1.14
N MET A 25 14.68 -25.48 -1.69
CA MET A 25 14.35 -24.12 -1.28
C MET A 25 12.84 -23.83 -1.42
N LEU A 26 12.21 -24.29 -2.50
CA LEU A 26 10.78 -24.11 -2.72
C LEU A 26 9.96 -25.00 -1.78
N GLU A 27 10.37 -26.25 -1.55
CA GLU A 27 9.72 -27.17 -0.62
C GLU A 27 9.77 -26.62 0.82
N GLU A 28 10.91 -26.08 1.25
CA GLU A 28 11.10 -25.43 2.56
C GLU A 28 10.22 -24.17 2.72
N ALA A 29 10.13 -23.33 1.68
CA ALA A 29 9.31 -22.12 1.72
C ALA A 29 7.80 -22.43 1.66
N CYS A 30 7.42 -23.55 1.04
CA CYS A 30 6.05 -23.95 0.80
C CYS A 30 5.49 -24.84 1.93
N GLY A 31 6.35 -25.57 2.63
CA GLY A 31 5.94 -26.62 3.59
C GLY A 31 5.33 -27.84 2.90
N ALA A 32 5.69 -28.10 1.63
CA ALA A 32 5.12 -29.17 0.82
C ALA A 32 6.17 -29.83 -0.06
N SER A 33 5.97 -31.10 -0.41
CA SER A 33 6.83 -31.82 -1.35
C SER A 33 6.43 -31.49 -2.79
N LEU A 34 7.40 -31.22 -3.66
CA LEU A 34 7.15 -30.88 -5.07
C LEU A 34 7.54 -32.03 -5.98
N ASP A 35 6.59 -32.54 -6.77
CA ASP A 35 6.87 -33.47 -7.87
C ASP A 35 6.90 -32.72 -9.21
N ILE A 36 7.96 -32.93 -9.99
CA ILE A 36 8.21 -32.21 -11.24
C ILE A 36 8.43 -33.23 -12.35
N ASP A 37 7.45 -33.36 -13.25
CA ASP A 37 7.59 -34.24 -14.42
C ASP A 37 8.52 -33.59 -15.45
N SER A 38 9.69 -34.21 -15.63
CA SER A 38 10.71 -33.73 -16.56
C SER A 38 10.32 -33.86 -18.05
N LYS A 39 9.27 -34.61 -18.39
CA LYS A 39 8.77 -34.78 -19.77
C LYS A 39 7.66 -33.79 -20.09
N SER A 40 6.62 -33.74 -19.26
CA SER A 40 5.44 -32.88 -19.51
C SER A 40 5.66 -31.44 -19.09
N GLY A 41 6.51 -31.22 -18.07
CA GLY A 41 6.69 -29.94 -17.39
C GLY A 41 5.62 -29.65 -16.34
N ASP A 42 4.80 -30.64 -15.97
CA ASP A 42 3.78 -30.49 -14.93
C ASP A 42 4.43 -30.50 -13.55
N VAL A 43 3.99 -29.59 -12.70
CA VAL A 43 4.45 -29.45 -11.32
C VAL A 43 3.27 -29.73 -10.40
N MET A 44 3.44 -30.72 -9.53
CA MET A 44 2.47 -31.12 -8.53
C MET A 44 3.02 -30.87 -7.14
N ALA A 45 2.16 -30.50 -6.20
CA ALA A 45 2.49 -30.40 -4.80
C ALA A 45 1.76 -31.48 -4.00
N ASP A 46 2.48 -32.10 -3.08
CA ASP A 46 1.89 -32.93 -2.04
C ASP A 46 1.92 -32.16 -0.73
N TRP A 47 0.74 -31.71 -0.32
CA TRP A 47 0.51 -30.93 0.89
C TRP A 47 0.25 -31.90 2.04
N GLU A 48 0.96 -31.74 3.14
CA GLU A 48 0.62 -32.45 4.38
C GLU A 48 -0.75 -31.92 4.87
N GLU A 49 -1.66 -32.83 5.23
CA GLU A 49 -3.05 -32.47 5.59
C GLU A 49 -3.14 -31.56 6.83
N ASP A 50 -2.14 -31.65 7.72
CA ASP A 50 -2.05 -30.88 8.96
C ASP A 50 -0.77 -30.03 8.97
N GLY A 51 -0.83 -28.76 8.51
CA GLY A 51 0.25 -27.80 8.79
C GLY A 51 0.57 -26.75 7.73
N VAL A 52 -0.03 -26.80 6.56
CA VAL A 52 0.26 -25.82 5.50
C VAL A 52 -0.65 -24.61 5.61
N ASP A 53 -0.05 -23.44 5.63
CA ASP A 53 -0.77 -22.17 5.52
C ASP A 53 -1.58 -22.11 4.19
N PRO A 54 -2.91 -21.97 4.26
CA PRO A 54 -3.76 -21.85 3.07
C PRO A 54 -3.35 -20.72 2.10
N VAL A 55 -2.75 -19.64 2.62
CA VAL A 55 -2.29 -18.50 1.82
C VAL A 55 -1.10 -18.90 0.95
N ILE A 56 -0.14 -19.65 1.51
CA ILE A 56 1.02 -20.16 0.78
C ILE A 56 0.55 -21.11 -0.32
N ARG A 57 -0.37 -22.01 0.00
CA ARG A 57 -0.98 -22.94 -0.97
C ARG A 57 -1.63 -22.22 -2.15
N MET A 58 -2.33 -21.12 -1.89
CA MET A 58 -2.95 -20.29 -2.92
C MET A 58 -1.94 -19.53 -3.79
N LYS A 59 -0.82 -19.07 -3.22
CA LYS A 59 0.22 -18.28 -3.92
C LYS A 59 1.24 -19.14 -4.66
N MET A 60 1.41 -20.41 -4.28
CA MET A 60 2.44 -21.27 -4.84
C MET A 60 2.36 -21.46 -6.38
N PRO A 61 1.16 -21.61 -6.99
CA PRO A 61 1.03 -21.63 -8.44
C PRO A 61 1.70 -20.43 -9.13
N ASP A 62 1.55 -19.23 -8.58
CA ASP A 62 2.13 -18.00 -9.12
C ASP A 62 3.66 -18.00 -9.01
N VAL A 63 4.22 -18.53 -7.92
CA VAL A 63 5.67 -18.72 -7.76
C VAL A 63 6.22 -19.63 -8.86
N ILE A 64 5.59 -20.78 -9.08
CA ILE A 64 6.03 -21.75 -10.10
C ILE A 64 5.91 -21.15 -11.51
N VAL A 65 4.79 -20.49 -11.81
CA VAL A 65 4.59 -19.80 -13.09
C VAL A 65 5.64 -18.70 -13.28
N ALA A 66 5.97 -17.93 -12.25
CA ALA A 66 6.96 -16.87 -12.33
C ALA A 66 8.36 -17.42 -12.68
N ILE A 67 8.79 -18.52 -12.05
CA ILE A 67 10.05 -19.20 -12.38
C ILE A 67 10.01 -19.76 -13.81
N GLY A 68 8.89 -20.38 -14.19
CA GLY A 68 8.65 -20.89 -15.54
C GLY A 68 8.69 -19.81 -16.61
N ARG A 69 8.44 -18.55 -16.25
CA ARG A 69 8.47 -17.40 -17.15
C ARG A 69 9.71 -16.52 -16.96
N GLY A 70 10.81 -17.10 -16.48
CA GLY A 70 12.13 -16.47 -16.55
C GLY A 70 12.53 -15.66 -15.32
N LEU A 71 11.72 -15.62 -14.26
CA LEU A 71 12.14 -15.06 -12.99
C LEU A 71 13.17 -15.98 -12.30
N ALA A 72 14.06 -15.39 -11.50
CA ALA A 72 15.00 -16.15 -10.69
C ALA A 72 14.27 -16.79 -9.49
N PRO A 73 14.60 -18.03 -9.08
CA PRO A 73 13.89 -18.69 -7.97
C PRO A 73 13.92 -17.90 -6.66
N LYS A 74 15.08 -17.32 -6.30
CA LYS A 74 15.21 -16.48 -5.10
C LYS A 74 14.27 -15.27 -5.09
N ARG A 75 14.01 -14.71 -6.27
CA ARG A 75 13.07 -13.59 -6.48
C ARG A 75 11.63 -14.07 -6.39
N ALA A 76 11.33 -15.22 -7.01
CA ALA A 76 9.99 -15.80 -7.03
C ALA A 76 9.44 -16.14 -5.63
N VAL A 77 10.30 -16.62 -4.73
CA VAL A 77 9.93 -16.95 -3.34
C VAL A 77 9.37 -15.74 -2.59
N GLN A 78 9.73 -14.51 -2.97
CA GLN A 78 9.20 -13.29 -2.35
C GLN A 78 7.68 -13.16 -2.54
N LEU A 79 7.10 -13.76 -3.58
CA LEU A 79 5.64 -13.74 -3.81
C LEU A 79 4.83 -14.42 -2.72
N ILE A 80 5.47 -15.25 -1.88
CA ILE A 80 4.80 -15.87 -0.74
C ILE A 80 4.40 -14.81 0.30
N GLN A 81 5.17 -13.72 0.40
CA GLN A 81 4.89 -12.60 1.29
C GLN A 81 3.60 -11.87 0.90
N ASP A 82 2.93 -11.24 1.86
CA ASP A 82 1.61 -10.62 1.65
C ASP A 82 1.65 -9.33 0.85
N GLU A 83 2.71 -8.54 1.03
CA GLU A 83 2.88 -7.22 0.40
C GLU A 83 3.58 -7.30 -0.96
N VAL A 84 3.66 -8.49 -1.56
CA VAL A 84 4.37 -8.71 -2.81
C VAL A 84 3.41 -9.31 -3.82
N PHE A 85 3.17 -8.58 -4.90
CA PHE A 85 2.19 -8.94 -5.91
C PHE A 85 2.88 -9.26 -7.23
N LEU A 86 2.28 -10.18 -7.99
CA LEU A 86 2.70 -10.52 -9.35
C LEU A 86 1.81 -9.82 -10.37
N ARG A 87 2.42 -9.19 -11.38
CA ARG A 87 1.72 -8.73 -12.58
C ARG A 87 2.37 -9.29 -13.84
N MET A 88 1.54 -9.82 -14.74
CA MET A 88 1.98 -10.42 -16.00
C MET A 88 1.38 -9.66 -17.18
N TYR A 89 2.21 -9.41 -18.19
CA TYR A 89 1.83 -8.80 -19.46
C TYR A 89 2.22 -9.70 -20.61
N ASP A 90 1.33 -9.88 -21.59
CA ASP A 90 1.65 -10.56 -22.84
C ASP A 90 1.85 -9.54 -23.95
N ILE A 91 3.09 -9.39 -24.43
CA ILE A 91 3.46 -8.47 -25.51
C ILE A 91 2.55 -8.62 -26.74
N ARG A 92 2.02 -9.83 -26.97
CA ARG A 92 1.13 -10.14 -28.11
C ARG A 92 -0.20 -9.38 -28.06
N GLU A 93 -0.64 -8.91 -26.89
CA GLU A 93 -1.86 -8.11 -26.76
C GLU A 93 -1.71 -6.71 -27.39
N TRP A 94 -0.48 -6.19 -27.50
CA TRP A 94 -0.22 -4.87 -28.10
C TRP A 94 0.15 -4.96 -29.58
N VAL A 95 0.96 -5.94 -29.97
CA VAL A 95 1.54 -6.02 -31.33
C VAL A 95 1.07 -7.23 -32.15
N GLY A 96 0.17 -8.04 -31.60
CA GLY A 96 -0.31 -9.27 -32.21
C GLY A 96 0.72 -10.40 -32.19
N ARG A 97 0.46 -11.44 -32.98
CA ARG A 97 1.27 -12.68 -32.99
C ARG A 97 2.49 -12.63 -33.93
N GLN A 98 2.80 -11.48 -34.50
CA GLN A 98 3.92 -11.37 -35.45
C GLN A 98 5.27 -11.51 -34.71
N PRO A 99 6.11 -12.50 -35.04
CA PRO A 99 7.34 -12.77 -34.30
C PRO A 99 8.33 -11.61 -34.29
N ASN A 100 8.45 -10.91 -35.42
CA ASN A 100 9.36 -9.77 -35.57
C ASN A 100 8.96 -8.59 -34.68
N GLN A 101 7.66 -8.29 -34.58
CA GLN A 101 7.15 -7.20 -33.73
C GLN A 101 7.28 -7.55 -32.25
N THR A 102 6.96 -8.79 -31.87
CA THR A 102 7.14 -9.28 -30.50
C THR A 102 8.61 -9.18 -30.08
N ARG A 103 9.54 -9.66 -30.94
CA ARG A 103 10.98 -9.56 -30.70
C ARG A 103 11.43 -8.10 -30.60
N ARG A 104 10.91 -7.21 -31.44
CA ARG A 104 11.22 -5.77 -31.41
C ARG A 104 10.77 -5.13 -30.10
N MET A 105 9.53 -5.36 -29.66
CA MET A 105 9.03 -4.81 -28.39
C MET A 105 9.78 -5.36 -27.19
N ARG A 106 10.06 -6.67 -27.18
CA ARG A 106 10.90 -7.29 -26.17
C ARG A 106 12.27 -6.63 -26.06
N SER A 107 12.94 -6.40 -27.20
CA SER A 107 14.24 -5.72 -27.23
C SER A 107 14.18 -4.29 -26.72
N ARG A 108 13.05 -3.58 -26.91
CA ARG A 108 12.85 -2.22 -26.38
C ARG A 108 12.71 -2.22 -24.86
N LEU A 109 11.89 -3.12 -24.32
CA LEU A 109 11.72 -3.28 -22.86
C LEU A 109 13.03 -3.62 -22.17
N ILE A 110 13.85 -4.51 -22.75
CA ILE A 110 15.18 -4.81 -22.22
C ILE A 110 16.09 -3.59 -22.38
N GLY A 111 16.08 -2.97 -23.55
CA GLY A 111 17.00 -1.89 -23.91
C GLY A 111 18.43 -2.39 -24.15
N ARG A 112 19.33 -1.47 -24.50
CA ARG A 112 20.75 -1.81 -24.72
C ARG A 112 21.35 -2.35 -23.42
N ASN A 113 21.87 -3.58 -23.45
CA ASN A 113 22.46 -4.27 -22.29
C ASN A 113 21.53 -4.35 -21.07
N GLY A 114 20.21 -4.35 -21.26
CA GLY A 114 19.27 -4.38 -20.12
C GLY A 114 19.08 -3.04 -19.42
N ARG A 115 19.59 -1.93 -19.97
CA ARG A 115 19.55 -0.61 -19.32
C ARG A 115 18.14 -0.13 -19.02
N ILE A 116 17.18 -0.33 -19.94
CA ILE A 116 15.80 0.14 -19.73
C ILE A 116 15.11 -0.67 -18.65
N ARG A 117 15.22 -2.00 -18.72
CA ARG A 117 14.74 -2.89 -17.65
C ARG A 117 15.30 -2.48 -16.29
N SER A 118 16.61 -2.29 -16.19
CA SER A 118 17.28 -1.99 -14.92
C SER A 118 16.84 -0.64 -14.34
N LEU A 119 16.63 0.37 -15.18
CA LEU A 119 16.14 1.68 -14.74
C LEU A 119 14.69 1.63 -14.26
N ILE A 120 13.83 0.86 -14.93
CA ILE A 120 12.46 0.65 -14.48
C ILE A 120 12.47 -0.05 -13.11
N GLU A 121 13.23 -1.15 -12.98
CA GLU A 121 13.41 -1.88 -11.72
C GLU A 121 13.92 -0.96 -10.59
N GLU A 122 14.92 -0.10 -10.86
CA GLU A 122 15.51 0.80 -9.87
C GLU A 122 14.52 1.89 -9.40
N ILE A 123 13.82 2.53 -10.33
CA ILE A 123 12.93 3.66 -9.99
C ILE A 123 11.65 3.15 -9.31
N SER A 124 11.08 2.06 -9.82
CA SER A 124 9.85 1.47 -9.28
C SER A 124 10.10 0.58 -8.06
N ARG A 125 11.36 0.18 -7.79
CA ARG A 125 11.73 -0.86 -6.80
C ARG A 125 11.08 -2.22 -7.04
N CYS A 126 10.73 -2.49 -8.30
CA CYS A 126 10.19 -3.78 -8.71
C CYS A 126 11.25 -4.70 -9.29
N GLU A 127 10.87 -5.94 -9.43
CA GLU A 127 11.63 -7.00 -10.06
C GLU A 127 10.99 -7.37 -11.38
N MET A 128 11.73 -7.35 -12.49
CA MET A 128 11.18 -7.59 -13.81
C MET A 128 11.89 -8.75 -14.52
N ALA A 129 11.10 -9.68 -15.06
CA ALA A 129 11.58 -10.76 -15.92
C ALA A 129 10.89 -10.69 -17.29
N ILE A 130 11.65 -10.96 -18.35
CA ILE A 130 11.15 -10.91 -19.72
C ILE A 130 11.52 -12.23 -20.40
N TYR A 131 10.52 -13.06 -20.72
CA TYR A 131 10.70 -14.39 -21.28
C TYR A 131 9.71 -14.66 -22.41
N GLY A 132 10.22 -15.03 -23.58
CA GLY A 132 9.38 -15.28 -24.75
C GLY A 132 8.61 -14.02 -25.16
N SER A 133 7.28 -14.03 -25.01
CA SER A 133 6.38 -12.89 -25.17
C SER A 133 5.80 -12.36 -23.85
N SER A 134 6.17 -12.96 -22.72
CA SER A 134 5.66 -12.58 -21.40
C SER A 134 6.63 -11.65 -20.68
N VAL A 135 6.07 -10.64 -20.03
CA VAL A 135 6.78 -9.73 -19.10
C VAL A 135 6.15 -9.93 -17.73
N LEU A 136 6.96 -10.24 -16.74
CA LEU A 136 6.53 -10.41 -15.36
C LEU A 136 7.16 -9.31 -14.53
N VAL A 137 6.37 -8.74 -13.63
CA VAL A 137 6.77 -7.70 -12.71
C VAL A 137 6.31 -8.11 -11.33
N ILE A 138 7.20 -8.00 -10.35
CA ILE A 138 6.92 -8.30 -8.95
C ILE A 138 7.32 -7.11 -8.11
N GLY A 139 6.51 -6.77 -7.13
CA GLY A 139 6.80 -5.69 -6.21
C GLY A 139 5.64 -5.45 -5.27
N ASP A 140 5.78 -4.41 -4.46
CA ASP A 140 4.69 -3.83 -3.70
C ASP A 140 3.67 -3.14 -4.63
N GLU A 141 2.49 -2.83 -4.08
CA GLU A 141 1.43 -2.13 -4.80
C GLU A 141 1.94 -0.82 -5.41
N ASP A 142 2.62 -0.01 -4.59
CA ASP A 142 3.20 1.27 -4.97
C ASP A 142 4.22 1.17 -6.12
N GLY A 143 5.05 0.13 -6.13
CA GLY A 143 6.02 -0.12 -7.17
C GLY A 143 5.37 -0.60 -8.46
N LEU A 144 4.40 -1.50 -8.37
CA LEU A 144 3.66 -1.99 -9.54
C LEU A 144 2.89 -0.86 -10.24
N ASP A 145 2.28 0.04 -9.47
CA ASP A 145 1.60 1.22 -9.99
C ASP A 145 2.53 2.16 -10.76
N LEU A 146 3.80 2.23 -10.39
CA LEU A 146 4.82 2.96 -11.13
C LEU A 146 5.29 2.19 -12.38
N ALA A 147 5.56 0.89 -12.24
CA ALA A 147 6.12 0.08 -13.32
C ALA A 147 5.12 -0.13 -14.47
N ALA A 148 3.83 -0.27 -14.16
CA ALA A 148 2.79 -0.59 -15.12
C ALA A 148 2.68 0.45 -16.27
N PRO A 149 2.51 1.76 -16.01
CA PRO A 149 2.49 2.77 -17.07
C PRO A 149 3.76 2.79 -17.92
N ALA A 150 4.93 2.52 -17.31
CA ALA A 150 6.19 2.53 -18.04
C ALA A 150 6.29 1.36 -19.03
N ILE A 151 5.92 0.16 -18.59
CA ILE A 151 5.92 -1.05 -19.43
C ILE A 151 4.89 -0.90 -20.55
N GLU A 152 3.67 -0.49 -20.21
CA GLU A 152 2.61 -0.26 -21.19
C GLU A 152 2.98 0.84 -22.19
N GLY A 153 3.62 1.92 -21.73
CA GLY A 153 4.11 2.99 -22.60
C GLY A 153 5.10 2.47 -23.64
N ILE A 154 6.07 1.64 -23.23
CA ILE A 154 7.04 1.04 -24.17
C ILE A 154 6.33 0.10 -25.15
N LEU A 155 5.38 -0.70 -24.68
CA LEU A 155 4.60 -1.64 -25.51
C LEU A 155 3.71 -0.94 -26.52
N ARG A 156 3.12 0.21 -26.17
CA ARG A 156 2.37 1.10 -27.07
C ARG A 156 3.28 1.84 -28.06
N GLY A 157 4.57 1.82 -27.82
CA GLY A 157 5.58 2.30 -28.75
C GLY A 157 6.21 3.64 -28.39
N SER A 158 5.92 4.18 -27.20
CA SER A 158 6.50 5.43 -26.68
C SER A 158 8.03 5.38 -26.60
N GLU A 159 8.66 6.54 -26.76
CA GLU A 159 10.11 6.68 -26.61
C GLU A 159 10.57 6.35 -25.19
N HIS A 160 11.75 5.75 -25.06
CA HIS A 160 12.29 5.39 -23.74
C HIS A 160 12.53 6.63 -22.85
N SER A 161 12.98 7.74 -23.43
CA SER A 161 13.18 9.03 -22.75
C SER A 161 11.89 9.51 -22.09
N THR A 162 10.80 9.54 -22.87
CA THR A 162 9.48 9.97 -22.39
C THR A 162 8.96 9.08 -21.27
N VAL A 163 9.11 7.75 -21.42
CA VAL A 163 8.67 6.78 -20.41
C VAL A 163 9.45 6.95 -19.10
N LEU A 164 10.78 7.03 -19.17
CA LEU A 164 11.61 7.20 -17.98
C LEU A 164 11.33 8.54 -17.29
N HIS A 165 11.15 9.62 -18.05
CA HIS A 165 10.80 10.91 -17.48
C HIS A 165 9.44 10.87 -16.78
N GLY A 166 8.43 10.23 -17.38
CA GLY A 166 7.13 10.01 -16.75
C GLY A 166 7.26 9.22 -15.45
N LEU A 167 8.01 8.12 -15.47
CA LEU A 167 8.26 7.28 -14.30
C LEU A 167 8.93 8.05 -13.15
N GLU A 168 9.93 8.89 -13.44
CA GLU A 168 10.57 9.76 -12.45
C GLU A 168 9.60 10.80 -11.87
N GLN A 169 8.75 11.39 -12.71
CA GLN A 169 7.73 12.34 -12.27
C GLN A 169 6.70 11.67 -11.36
N ASP A 170 6.22 10.48 -11.73
CA ASP A 170 5.23 9.73 -10.96
C ASP A 170 5.81 9.29 -9.61
N ARG A 171 7.07 8.85 -9.59
CA ARG A 171 7.79 8.58 -8.33
C ARG A 171 7.87 9.81 -7.44
N LYS A 172 8.15 10.99 -8.02
CA LYS A 172 8.17 12.25 -7.27
C LYS A 172 6.78 12.60 -6.72
N ARG A 173 5.72 12.41 -7.52
CA ARG A 173 4.34 12.67 -7.09
C ARG A 173 3.92 11.74 -5.94
N GLN A 174 4.24 10.45 -6.02
CA GLN A 174 3.97 9.48 -4.96
C GLN A 174 4.68 9.86 -3.65
N ARG A 175 5.96 10.27 -3.71
CA ARG A 175 6.70 10.77 -2.54
C ARG A 175 6.12 12.04 -1.92
N LEU A 176 5.52 12.91 -2.72
CA LEU A 176 4.85 14.11 -2.21
C LEU A 176 3.49 13.77 -1.57
N ARG A 177 2.78 12.78 -2.13
CA ARG A 177 1.50 12.30 -1.60
C ARG A 177 1.68 11.62 -0.25
N SER A 178 2.67 10.74 -0.10
CA SER A 178 2.94 10.06 1.17
C SER A 178 3.27 11.04 2.29
N ARG A 179 4.10 12.05 2.02
CA ARG A 179 4.43 13.12 2.98
C ARG A 179 3.23 13.97 3.41
N ARG A 180 2.23 14.17 2.55
CA ARG A 180 1.01 14.93 2.92
C ARG A 180 0.17 14.20 3.95
N LEU A 181 0.14 12.86 3.91
CA LEU A 181 -0.63 12.06 4.87
C LEU A 181 -0.01 12.12 6.27
N GLU A 182 1.32 12.07 6.38
CA GLU A 182 2.04 12.20 7.66
C GLU A 182 1.82 13.57 8.33
N SER A 183 1.52 14.62 7.56
CA SER A 183 1.30 15.97 8.10
C SER A 183 -0.10 16.23 8.67
N HIS A 184 -1.01 15.27 8.54
CA HIS A 184 -2.32 15.33 9.17
C HIS A 184 -2.29 14.53 10.48
N GLU A 185 -1.60 15.05 11.50
CA GLU A 185 -2.03 14.75 12.87
C GLU A 185 -3.49 15.19 12.96
N GLU A 186 -4.40 14.26 13.26
CA GLU A 186 -5.72 14.65 13.74
C GLU A 186 -5.49 15.63 14.89
N ARG A 187 -5.72 16.92 14.66
CA ARG A 187 -6.02 17.81 15.78
C ARG A 187 -7.22 17.18 16.43
N ARG A 188 -6.99 16.41 17.50
CA ARG A 188 -8.05 16.00 18.42
C ARG A 188 -8.78 17.29 18.74
N SER A 189 -10.00 17.41 18.23
CA SER A 189 -10.87 18.50 18.59
C SER A 189 -11.07 18.40 20.09
N GLU A 190 -10.39 19.26 20.85
CA GLU A 190 -10.86 19.59 22.18
C GLU A 190 -12.21 20.27 21.98
N GLU A 191 -13.28 19.47 22.09
CA GLU A 191 -14.68 19.88 22.06
C GLU A 191 -15.02 20.75 23.28
N GLY A 192 -14.34 21.90 23.42
CA GLY A 192 -14.52 22.81 24.53
C GLY A 192 -14.55 24.28 24.12
N SER A 193 -13.77 24.70 23.11
CA SER A 193 -13.55 26.13 22.85
C SER A 193 -14.14 26.66 21.55
N THR A 194 -14.67 25.82 20.67
CA THR A 194 -15.10 26.26 19.33
C THR A 194 -16.18 27.34 19.39
N PHE A 195 -17.13 27.20 20.31
CA PHE A 195 -18.24 28.14 20.41
C PHE A 195 -17.88 29.45 21.11
N GLU A 196 -16.96 29.40 22.07
CA GLU A 196 -16.45 30.59 22.77
C GLU A 196 -15.50 31.41 21.88
N THR A 197 -14.75 30.74 21.02
CA THR A 197 -13.87 31.38 20.03
C THR A 197 -14.67 32.10 18.94
N LEU A 198 -15.83 31.56 18.57
CA LEU A 198 -16.72 32.14 17.54
C LEU A 198 -17.51 33.36 18.06
N VAL A 199 -17.80 33.42 19.36
CA VAL A 199 -18.54 34.53 19.97
C VAL A 199 -17.83 35.02 21.24
N PRO A 200 -16.83 35.91 21.09
CA PRO A 200 -16.12 36.49 22.21
C PRO A 200 -17.10 37.22 23.16
N GLY A 201 -17.04 36.91 24.45
CA GLY A 201 -17.91 37.54 25.48
C GLY A 201 -19.23 36.82 25.77
N LEU A 202 -19.57 35.74 25.05
CA LEU A 202 -20.79 34.97 25.31
C LEU A 202 -20.81 34.34 26.72
N ALA A 203 -19.66 33.83 27.17
CA ALA A 203 -19.49 33.27 28.51
C ALA A 203 -19.70 34.33 29.62
N GLU A 204 -19.44 35.59 29.32
CA GLU A 204 -19.63 36.72 30.23
C GLU A 204 -21.09 37.20 30.24
N ALA A 205 -21.72 37.24 29.08
CA ALA A 205 -23.14 37.56 28.93
C ALA A 205 -24.05 36.52 29.61
N ARG A 206 -23.69 35.23 29.51
CA ARG A 206 -24.40 34.15 30.20
C ARG A 206 -24.33 34.28 31.72
N ARG A 207 -23.13 34.57 32.26
CA ARG A 207 -22.91 34.85 33.68
C ARG A 207 -23.66 36.09 34.18
N ARG A 208 -23.75 37.16 33.37
CA ARG A 208 -24.58 38.35 33.70
C ARG A 208 -26.07 38.04 33.78
N ARG A 209 -26.57 37.13 32.94
CA ARG A 209 -27.98 36.72 32.93
C ARG A 209 -28.34 35.88 34.15
N GLU A 210 -27.44 34.99 34.58
CA GLU A 210 -27.59 34.18 35.79
C GLU A 210 -27.57 35.02 37.07
N ARG A 211 -26.81 36.13 37.12
CA ARG A 211 -26.82 37.07 38.26
C ARG A 211 -28.12 37.85 38.43
N ARG A 212 -28.88 38.11 37.36
CA ARG A 212 -30.14 38.89 37.43
C ARG A 212 -31.34 38.09 37.93
N TYR A 213 -31.25 36.77 38.00
CA TYR A 213 -32.26 35.91 38.60
C TYR A 213 -31.76 35.38 39.96
N ARG A 214 -31.70 36.25 40.96
CA ARG A 214 -31.76 35.86 42.37
C ARG A 214 -32.98 36.47 43.03
N GLY A 215 -34.15 36.01 42.61
CA GLY A 215 -35.29 35.92 43.51
C GLY A 215 -35.25 34.55 44.21
N SER A 216 -34.15 34.20 44.87
CA SER A 216 -34.14 33.04 45.76
C SER A 216 -34.78 33.49 47.07
N GLN A 217 -36.00 33.02 47.36
CA GLN A 217 -36.56 33.13 48.71
C GLN A 217 -35.61 32.39 49.66
N VAL A 218 -35.06 33.12 50.61
CA VAL A 218 -34.25 32.55 51.70
C VAL A 218 -35.20 31.88 52.68
N ASP A 219 -34.84 30.69 53.14
CA ASP A 219 -35.59 29.95 54.15
C ASP A 219 -35.41 30.63 55.52
N PRO A 220 -36.47 31.17 56.17
CA PRO A 220 -36.36 31.93 57.41
C PRO A 220 -35.95 31.09 58.63
N ASP A 221 -36.00 29.76 58.54
CA ASP A 221 -35.60 28.86 59.63
C ASP A 221 -34.10 28.51 59.60
N ASP A 222 -33.36 28.97 58.57
CA ASP A 222 -31.91 28.78 58.43
C ASP A 222 -31.14 30.06 58.81
N GLU A 223 -30.68 30.13 60.06
CA GLU A 223 -29.99 31.30 60.63
C GLU A 223 -28.69 31.67 59.88
N GLU A 224 -27.99 30.71 59.26
CA GLU A 224 -26.76 30.97 58.50
C GLU A 224 -27.07 31.70 57.18
N GLN A 225 -28.15 31.31 56.49
CA GLN A 225 -28.53 31.95 55.24
C GLN A 225 -29.10 33.36 55.45
N VAL A 226 -29.81 33.59 56.55
CA VAL A 226 -30.30 34.91 56.94
C VAL A 226 -29.14 35.84 57.31
N SER A 227 -28.15 35.34 58.06
CA SER A 227 -26.95 36.12 58.42
C SER A 227 -26.13 36.51 57.19
N GLY A 228 -25.94 35.58 56.23
CA GLY A 228 -25.21 35.87 54.99
C GLY A 228 -25.90 36.88 54.07
N MET A 229 -27.25 36.98 54.12
CA MET A 229 -27.99 38.00 53.38
C MET A 229 -27.81 39.41 53.99
N LEU A 230 -27.69 39.52 55.31
CA LEU A 230 -27.54 40.80 56.01
C LEU A 230 -26.14 41.40 55.86
N GLU A 231 -25.09 40.58 55.73
CA GLU A 231 -23.71 41.05 55.50
C GLU A 231 -23.49 41.60 54.07
N LEU A 232 -24.32 41.20 53.10
CA LEU A 232 -24.20 41.63 51.70
C LEU A 232 -24.89 42.97 51.40
N GLY A 233 -25.53 43.61 52.39
CA GLY A 233 -26.19 44.91 52.24
C GLY A 233 -25.26 46.11 52.26
N ASP A 234 -24.02 45.95 52.75
CA ASP A 234 -23.11 47.08 53.00
C ASP A 234 -22.17 47.41 51.82
N ASP A 235 -22.17 46.60 50.75
CA ASP A 235 -21.24 46.73 49.61
C ASP A 235 -21.85 47.41 48.37
N GLU A 236 -23.08 47.94 48.44
CA GLU A 236 -23.69 48.69 47.33
C GLU A 236 -23.47 50.21 47.46
N GLU A 237 -22.24 50.68 47.23
CA GLU A 237 -21.97 52.10 47.02
C GLU A 237 -22.17 52.44 45.53
N VAL A 238 -23.27 53.13 45.19
CA VAL A 238 -23.53 53.60 43.82
C VAL A 238 -22.87 54.95 43.61
N VAL A 239 -21.75 54.97 42.91
CA VAL A 239 -21.14 56.22 42.41
C VAL A 239 -21.81 56.61 41.11
N TYR A 240 -22.55 57.72 41.13
CA TYR A 240 -23.07 58.36 39.92
C TYR A 240 -22.00 59.32 39.36
N GLU A 241 -21.63 59.14 38.10
CA GLU A 241 -20.79 60.09 37.35
C GLU A 241 -21.72 60.89 36.42
N GLU A 242 -21.78 62.21 36.60
CA GLU A 242 -22.52 63.14 35.72
C GLU A 242 -21.77 63.36 34.39
N GLU A 243 -22.54 63.66 33.34
CA GLU A 243 -22.20 63.72 31.90
C GLU A 243 -20.84 64.29 31.47
#